data_AF-A0A5N6GE85-F1
#
_entry.id   AF-A0A5N6GE85-F1
#
_cell.length_a   1.000
_cell.length_b   1.000
_cell.length_c   1.000
_cell.angle_alpha   90.00
_cell.angle_beta   90.00
_cell.angle_gamma   90.00
#
_symmetry.space_group_name_H-M   'P 1'
#
loop_
_entity.id
_entity.type
_entity.pdbx_description
1 polymer ?
#
loop_
_entity_poly.entity_id
_entity_poly.type
_entity_poly.pdbx_seq_one_letter_code
_entity_poly.pdbx_strand_id
1 'polypeptide(L)'
;MSQQDTAPVEKTLSDEEKKKHEEAEVQRLIRQAEEKAALPQESNINRANKLNKGAAHRDSTVNLVSTIDGSLSRIQLQMDKLQERLRLHGSNAVHSQDNEAENSLETAEERLSLTVSKDDFGKMRIAGQFNLGFILATRSSTGVSDSAPPSSKDELFIIDQHASDEKFNFERLQAETVVQNQRLVQPKQLDLTAVEEEIVIENQSALEKNGFVVEVDDSGNEPIGRRCKLVSLPLSKEVVFGVRDLEELIVLLSEMPASSTAGPMYVPRPSKVRKMFAMRACRSSIMIGKNLSQKQMTRVVRNMGTIDKPWNCPHGRPTMRHLMSLGQWNEYDEFDGDEESELEDRRSWTDTLDIWKDYFKEMTGEGEESEGEDEDEAD
;
A
#
# COMPACT_ATOMS: atom_id res chain seq x y z
N MET A 1 -94.21 2.12 44.91
CA MET A 1 -94.35 2.92 43.66
C MET A 1 -92.96 3.40 43.28
N SER A 2 -92.19 2.51 42.66
CA SER A 2 -91.85 2.50 41.22
C SER A 2 -90.71 3.48 40.89
N GLN A 3 -89.48 2.99 40.98
CA GLN A 3 -88.32 3.57 40.30
C GLN A 3 -88.38 3.13 38.83
N GLN A 4 -88.31 4.08 37.90
CA GLN A 4 -88.20 3.82 36.47
C GLN A 4 -86.72 3.91 36.08
N ASP A 5 -86.12 2.75 35.79
CA ASP A 5 -84.84 2.65 35.10
C ASP A 5 -85.04 2.93 33.60
N THR A 6 -84.45 4.01 33.11
CA THR A 6 -84.32 4.30 31.68
C THR A 6 -83.07 3.61 31.13
N ALA A 7 -83.25 2.54 30.36
CA ALA A 7 -82.19 1.88 29.60
C ALA A 7 -81.76 2.74 28.38
N PRO A 8 -80.47 2.74 28.00
CA PRO A 8 -80.01 3.49 26.83
C PRO A 8 -80.33 2.71 25.55
N VAL A 9 -80.91 3.41 24.57
CA VAL A 9 -81.22 2.88 23.24
C VAL A 9 -79.91 2.76 22.45
N GLU A 10 -79.41 1.54 22.28
CA GLU A 10 -78.35 1.22 21.31
C GLU A 10 -78.88 1.49 19.89
N LYS A 11 -78.37 2.56 19.26
CA LYS A 11 -78.53 2.78 17.83
C LYS A 11 -77.76 1.69 17.10
N THR A 12 -78.48 0.70 16.58
CA THR A 12 -77.96 -0.25 15.60
C THR A 12 -77.62 0.51 14.31
N LEU A 13 -76.35 0.89 14.16
CA LEU A 13 -75.77 1.43 12.92
C LEU A 13 -76.12 0.49 11.75
N SER A 14 -76.57 1.06 10.63
CA SER A 14 -76.91 0.27 9.45
C SER A 14 -75.65 -0.38 8.86
N ASP A 15 -75.80 -1.52 8.19
CA ASP A 15 -74.67 -2.26 7.61
C ASP A 15 -73.88 -1.43 6.58
N GLU A 16 -74.51 -0.44 5.94
CA GLU A 16 -73.83 0.50 5.04
C GLU A 16 -72.94 1.51 5.79
N GLU A 17 -73.33 1.93 6.99
CA GLU A 17 -72.54 2.85 7.81
C GLU A 17 -71.32 2.14 8.41
N LYS A 18 -71.47 0.87 8.79
CA LYS A 18 -70.35 0.02 9.24
C LYS A 18 -69.34 -0.20 8.12
N LYS A 19 -69.81 -0.53 6.91
CA LYS A 19 -68.94 -0.71 5.75
C LYS A 19 -68.17 0.56 5.40
N LYS A 20 -68.82 1.73 5.44
CA LYS A 20 -68.13 3.03 5.22
C LYS A 20 -67.11 3.34 6.31
N HIS A 21 -67.39 2.99 7.56
CA HIS A 21 -66.44 3.18 8.65
C HIS A 21 -65.21 2.27 8.50
N GLU A 22 -65.42 0.99 8.18
CA GLU A 22 -64.34 0.04 7.92
C GLU A 22 -63.50 0.46 6.70
N GLU A 23 -64.14 0.91 5.62
CA GLU A 23 -63.45 1.36 4.40
C GLU A 23 -62.66 2.66 4.65
N ALA A 24 -63.19 3.58 5.46
CA ALA A 24 -62.47 4.77 5.90
C ALA A 24 -61.29 4.44 6.83
N GLU A 25 -61.43 3.44 7.69
CA GLU A 25 -60.36 2.97 8.57
C GLU A 25 -59.23 2.30 7.76
N VAL A 26 -59.59 1.48 6.78
CA VAL A 26 -58.63 0.88 5.82
C VAL A 26 -57.91 1.96 5.02
N GLN A 27 -58.62 2.96 4.49
CA GLN A 27 -57.98 4.08 3.80
C GLN A 27 -57.05 4.89 4.70
N ARG A 28 -57.42 5.09 5.97
CA ARG A 28 -56.56 5.77 6.94
C ARG A 28 -55.30 4.95 7.24
N LEU A 29 -55.43 3.62 7.36
CA LEU A 29 -54.30 2.70 7.54
C LEU A 29 -53.35 2.70 6.32
N ILE A 30 -53.90 2.71 5.10
CA ILE A 30 -53.11 2.81 3.87
C ILE A 30 -52.34 4.14 3.85
N ARG A 31 -53.02 5.26 4.09
CA ARG A 31 -52.39 6.58 4.13
C ARG A 31 -51.30 6.67 5.19
N GLN A 32 -51.51 6.07 6.37
CA GLN A 32 -50.54 6.06 7.45
C GLN A 32 -49.33 5.17 7.12
N ALA A 33 -49.51 4.10 6.34
CA ALA A 33 -48.43 3.28 5.82
C ALA A 33 -47.63 4.00 4.73
N GLU A 34 -48.30 4.75 3.84
CA GLU A 34 -47.67 5.57 2.81
C GLU A 34 -46.85 6.72 3.42
N GLU A 35 -47.38 7.45 4.41
CA GLU A 35 -46.64 8.51 5.12
C GLU A 35 -45.41 7.96 5.86
N LYS A 36 -45.54 6.80 6.51
CA LYS A 36 -44.39 6.13 7.16
C LYS A 36 -43.36 5.62 6.15
N ALA A 37 -43.78 5.19 4.96
CA ALA A 37 -42.87 4.79 3.90
C ALA A 37 -42.19 6.00 3.26
N ALA A 38 -42.84 7.15 3.16
CA ALA A 38 -42.28 8.38 2.59
C ALA A 38 -41.20 9.02 3.49
N LEU A 39 -41.23 8.76 4.80
CA LEU A 39 -40.20 9.24 5.71
C LEU A 39 -38.88 8.46 5.51
N PRO A 40 -37.73 9.16 5.41
CA PRO A 40 -36.43 8.51 5.35
C PRO A 40 -36.23 7.59 6.55
N GLN A 41 -35.81 6.35 6.31
CA GLN A 41 -35.49 5.43 7.41
C GLN A 41 -34.35 6.00 8.26
N GLU A 42 -34.32 5.67 9.55
CA GLU A 42 -33.28 6.12 10.47
C GLU A 42 -31.86 5.73 9.97
N SER A 43 -31.75 4.59 9.27
CA SER A 43 -30.55 4.16 8.55
C SER A 43 -30.11 5.17 7.48
N ASN A 44 -31.04 5.72 6.69
CA ASN A 44 -30.75 6.68 5.62
C ASN A 44 -30.27 8.02 6.19
N ILE A 45 -30.87 8.47 7.30
CA ILE A 45 -30.45 9.69 8.00
C ILE A 45 -29.03 9.52 8.55
N ASN A 46 -28.75 8.36 9.16
CA ASN A 46 -27.42 8.04 9.66
C ASN A 46 -26.39 7.93 8.52
N ARG A 47 -26.76 7.38 7.37
CA ARG A 47 -25.93 7.28 6.16
C ARG A 47 -25.63 8.65 5.56
N ALA A 48 -26.64 9.50 5.39
CA ALA A 48 -26.48 10.87 4.91
C ALA A 48 -25.58 11.69 5.84
N ASN A 49 -25.75 11.55 7.15
CA ASN A 49 -24.88 12.19 8.14
C ASN A 49 -23.44 11.67 8.09
N LYS A 50 -23.21 10.41 7.71
CA LYS A 50 -21.88 9.82 7.58
C LYS A 50 -21.17 10.31 6.30
N LEU A 51 -21.90 10.41 5.19
CA LEU A 51 -21.41 11.00 3.94
C LEU A 51 -21.07 12.49 4.11
N ASN A 52 -21.97 13.25 4.74
CA ASN A 52 -21.75 14.69 5.00
C ASN A 52 -20.60 14.97 5.97
N LYS A 53 -20.26 14.02 6.84
CA LYS A 53 -19.11 14.16 7.76
C LYS A 53 -17.77 13.91 7.09
N GLY A 54 -17.75 13.35 5.87
CA GLY A 54 -16.55 12.74 5.29
C GLY A 54 -16.00 11.63 6.19
N ALA A 55 -15.03 10.86 5.70
CA ALA A 55 -14.19 10.09 6.62
C ALA A 55 -13.56 11.12 7.57
N ALA A 56 -14.01 11.15 8.82
CA ALA A 56 -13.42 12.00 9.84
C ALA A 56 -11.91 11.78 9.78
N HIS A 57 -11.19 12.80 9.31
CA HIS A 57 -9.74 12.81 9.33
C HIS A 57 -9.35 12.34 10.73
N ARG A 58 -8.67 11.19 10.80
CA ARG A 58 -8.04 10.72 12.04
C ARG A 58 -6.91 11.66 12.46
N ASP A 59 -6.67 12.71 11.70
CA ASP A 59 -5.72 13.79 11.96
C ASP A 59 -6.45 15.04 12.49
N SER A 60 -7.42 14.87 13.38
CA SER A 60 -7.80 15.97 14.25
C SER A 60 -6.61 16.21 15.19
N THR A 61 -5.71 17.12 14.79
CA THR A 61 -4.78 17.75 15.71
C THR A 61 -5.62 18.41 16.77
N VAL A 62 -5.74 17.75 17.91
CA VAL A 62 -6.29 18.33 19.13
C VAL A 62 -5.51 19.63 19.33
N ASN A 63 -6.17 20.77 19.19
CA ASN A 63 -5.57 22.08 19.49
C ASN A 63 -5.36 22.17 21.01
N LEU A 64 -4.35 21.44 21.49
CA LEU A 64 -3.84 21.47 22.84
C LEU A 64 -3.02 22.75 22.99
N VAL A 65 -3.72 23.88 23.09
CA VAL A 65 -3.12 25.09 23.62
C VAL A 65 -2.93 24.85 25.12
N SER A 66 -1.71 24.47 25.49
CA SER A 66 -1.28 24.31 26.87
C SER A 66 -0.42 25.52 27.23
N THR A 67 -0.84 26.27 28.24
CA THR A 67 0.00 27.29 28.86
C THR A 67 1.07 26.60 29.70
N ILE A 68 2.34 26.71 29.30
CA ILE A 68 3.47 26.17 30.05
C ILE A 68 3.98 27.26 30.97
N ASP A 69 3.93 27.03 32.28
CA ASP A 69 4.58 27.91 33.24
C ASP A 69 6.11 27.78 33.12
N GLY A 70 6.71 28.75 32.45
CA GLY A 70 8.15 28.86 32.27
C GLY A 70 8.66 30.20 32.77
N SER A 71 9.74 30.21 33.56
CA SER A 71 10.49 31.44 33.80
C SER A 71 11.50 31.65 32.65
N LEU A 72 11.72 32.90 32.27
CA LEU A 72 12.69 33.26 31.22
C LEU A 72 14.09 32.71 31.54
N SER A 73 14.43 32.68 32.82
CA SER A 73 15.67 32.11 33.36
C SER A 73 15.79 30.59 33.18
N ARG A 74 14.69 29.81 33.28
CA ARG A 74 14.70 28.37 32.98
C ARG A 74 14.87 28.10 31.50
N ILE A 75 14.26 28.92 30.66
CA ILE A 75 14.39 28.81 29.20
C ILE A 75 15.82 29.11 28.77
N GLN A 76 16.44 30.17 29.29
CA GLN A 76 17.85 30.48 29.04
C GLN A 76 18.79 29.36 29.47
N LEU A 77 18.60 28.83 30.69
CA LEU A 77 19.41 27.69 31.16
C LEU A 77 19.27 26.46 30.27
N GLN A 78 18.06 26.16 29.79
CA GLN A 78 17.83 25.06 28.85
C GLN A 78 18.47 25.33 27.49
N MET A 79 18.43 26.59 27.02
CA MET A 79 19.02 26.99 25.75
C MET A 79 20.55 26.86 25.78
N ASP A 80 21.19 27.32 26.86
CA ASP A 80 22.64 27.18 27.05
C ASP A 80 23.05 25.71 27.10
N LYS A 81 22.29 24.88 27.82
CA LYS A 81 22.54 23.43 27.92
C LYS A 81 22.35 22.70 26.59
N LEU A 82 21.42 23.16 25.75
CA LEU A 82 21.22 22.65 24.40
C LEU A 82 22.35 23.09 23.45
N GLN A 83 22.79 24.33 23.53
CA GLN A 83 23.92 24.85 22.74
C GLN A 83 25.23 24.14 23.11
N GLU A 84 25.45 23.84 24.38
CA GLU A 84 26.61 23.06 24.84
C GLU A 84 26.59 21.63 24.27
N ARG A 85 25.43 20.96 24.28
CA ARG A 85 25.26 19.63 23.67
C ARG A 85 25.42 19.64 22.14
N LEU A 86 24.96 20.70 21.48
CA LEU A 86 25.11 20.90 20.04
C LEU A 86 26.58 21.12 19.65
N ARG A 87 27.34 21.86 20.45
CA ARG A 87 28.78 22.04 20.25
C ARG A 87 29.54 20.72 20.39
N LEU A 88 29.18 19.87 21.35
CA LEU A 88 29.75 18.53 21.51
C LEU A 88 29.43 17.59 20.33
N HIS A 89 28.26 17.74 19.70
CA HIS A 89 27.92 17.00 18.48
C HIS A 89 28.63 17.53 17.22
N GLY A 90 28.85 18.85 17.12
CA GLY A 90 29.60 19.45 16.01
C GLY A 90 31.05 18.98 15.94
N SER A 91 31.69 18.70 17.08
CA SER A 91 33.04 18.12 17.13
C SER A 91 33.09 16.62 16.77
N ASN A 92 31.99 15.87 16.95
CA ASN A 92 31.93 14.45 16.56
C ASN A 92 31.51 14.23 15.09
N ALA A 93 31.00 15.26 14.42
CA ALA A 93 30.55 15.18 13.03
C ALA A 93 31.69 15.10 12.00
N VAL A 94 32.95 15.35 12.38
CA VAL A 94 34.11 15.31 11.47
C VAL A 94 34.76 13.91 11.41
N HIS A 95 34.42 12.99 12.32
CA HIS A 95 35.01 11.64 12.37
C HIS A 95 34.01 10.47 12.41
N SER A 96 32.77 10.67 11.97
CA SER A 96 31.78 9.59 11.88
C SER A 96 30.88 9.73 10.65
N GLN A 97 31.46 9.63 9.46
CA GLN A 97 30.72 9.08 8.31
C GLN A 97 30.88 7.56 8.38
N ASP A 98 30.10 6.93 9.26
CA ASP A 98 29.65 5.54 9.19
C ASP A 98 28.96 5.19 10.52
N ASN A 99 27.64 5.01 10.43
CA ASN A 99 26.66 4.41 11.36
C ASN A 99 25.33 5.16 11.17
N GLU A 100 24.35 4.69 10.39
CA GLU A 100 23.62 3.42 10.59
C GLU A 100 23.36 3.17 12.08
N ALA A 101 22.57 4.04 12.71
CA ALA A 101 21.48 3.70 13.62
C ALA A 101 20.86 4.98 14.20
N GLU A 102 19.53 4.99 14.30
CA GLU A 102 18.76 5.92 15.12
C GLU A 102 18.59 7.37 14.60
N ASN A 103 17.76 7.55 13.58
CA ASN A 103 16.61 8.43 13.74
C ASN A 103 15.54 8.27 12.65
N SER A 104 14.31 8.09 13.13
CA SER A 104 13.02 8.03 12.42
C SER A 104 12.84 6.93 11.36
N LEU A 105 11.84 6.09 11.60
CA LEU A 105 11.12 5.26 10.63
C LEU A 105 10.59 6.11 9.46
N GLU A 106 11.47 6.59 8.59
CA GLU A 106 11.11 6.69 7.18
C GLU A 106 10.74 5.27 6.77
N THR A 107 9.48 5.08 6.43
CA THR A 107 8.95 3.77 6.08
C THR A 107 9.83 3.23 4.96
N ALA A 108 10.35 2.00 5.05
CA ALA A 108 11.21 1.45 3.98
C ALA A 108 10.55 1.55 2.57
N GLU A 109 9.23 1.67 2.54
CA GLU A 109 8.40 1.99 1.38
C GLU A 109 8.64 3.39 0.79
N GLU A 110 8.82 4.41 1.62
CA GLU A 110 9.12 5.78 1.21
C GLU A 110 10.52 5.84 0.61
N ARG A 111 11.50 5.20 1.25
CA ARG A 111 12.85 5.06 0.68
C ARG A 111 12.83 4.33 -0.67
N LEU A 112 12.10 3.22 -0.77
CA LEU A 112 11.96 2.51 -2.06
C LEU A 112 11.22 3.34 -3.13
N SER A 113 10.20 4.11 -2.74
CA SER A 113 9.47 4.98 -3.66
C SER A 113 10.31 6.17 -4.14
N LEU A 114 11.23 6.65 -3.30
CA LEU A 114 12.18 7.71 -3.63
C LEU A 114 13.34 7.19 -4.47
N THR A 115 13.75 5.94 -4.25
CA THR A 115 14.94 5.37 -4.87
C THR A 115 14.64 4.66 -6.19
N VAL A 116 13.50 3.98 -6.36
CA VAL A 116 13.24 3.03 -7.47
C VAL A 116 12.09 3.49 -8.37
N SER A 117 12.38 3.70 -9.65
CA SER A 117 11.40 4.06 -10.69
C SER A 117 10.80 2.83 -11.40
N LYS A 118 9.70 3.00 -12.14
CA LYS A 118 9.09 1.90 -12.93
C LYS A 118 10.04 1.36 -14.00
N ASP A 119 10.80 2.24 -14.64
CA ASP A 119 11.74 1.88 -15.70
C ASP A 119 12.95 1.09 -15.15
N ASP A 120 13.28 1.28 -13.87
CA ASP A 120 14.39 0.59 -13.23
C ASP A 120 14.17 -0.92 -13.18
N PHE A 121 12.93 -1.38 -12.96
CA PHE A 121 12.58 -2.80 -12.99
C PHE A 121 12.85 -3.44 -14.36
N GLY A 122 12.75 -2.66 -15.44
CA GLY A 122 13.11 -3.11 -16.79
C GLY A 122 14.61 -3.27 -16.99
N LYS A 123 15.42 -2.49 -16.26
CA LYS A 123 16.88 -2.44 -16.34
C LYS A 123 17.58 -3.35 -15.31
N MET A 124 16.86 -3.87 -14.32
CA MET A 124 17.41 -4.78 -13.32
C MET A 124 17.97 -6.06 -13.95
N ARG A 125 19.21 -6.39 -13.59
CA ARG A 125 19.89 -7.62 -13.99
C ARG A 125 19.73 -8.66 -12.88
N ILE A 126 19.22 -9.84 -13.22
CA ILE A 126 19.02 -10.91 -12.24
C ILE A 126 20.35 -11.63 -12.00
N ALA A 127 20.82 -11.62 -10.76
CA ALA A 127 22.01 -12.38 -10.34
C ALA A 127 21.69 -13.87 -10.16
N GLY A 128 20.56 -14.18 -9.51
CA GLY A 128 20.13 -15.56 -9.31
C GLY A 128 19.02 -15.72 -8.28
N GLN A 129 18.74 -16.97 -7.93
CA GLN A 129 17.79 -17.33 -6.87
C GLN A 129 18.52 -17.64 -5.57
N PHE A 130 18.08 -17.06 -4.46
CA PHE A 130 18.59 -17.32 -3.13
C PHE A 130 17.56 -18.10 -2.30
N ASN A 131 18.02 -19.17 -1.63
CA ASN A 131 17.24 -20.00 -0.70
C ASN A 131 15.87 -20.48 -1.23
N LEU A 132 15.74 -20.68 -2.55
CA LEU A 132 14.51 -21.07 -3.24
C LEU A 132 13.28 -20.16 -2.95
N GLY A 133 13.50 -18.95 -2.46
CA GLY A 133 12.44 -18.03 -2.03
C GLY A 133 12.66 -16.58 -2.48
N PHE A 134 13.90 -16.21 -2.78
CA PHE A 134 14.25 -14.85 -3.12
C PHE A 134 14.96 -14.77 -4.47
N ILE A 135 14.75 -13.67 -5.17
CA ILE A 135 15.42 -13.30 -6.40
C ILE A 135 16.39 -12.17 -6.04
N LEU A 136 17.66 -12.33 -6.39
CA LEU A 136 18.68 -11.29 -6.26
C LEU A 136 18.79 -10.54 -7.58
N ALA A 137 18.67 -9.22 -7.54
CA ALA A 137 18.75 -8.37 -8.72
C ALA A 137 19.64 -7.16 -8.46
N THR A 138 20.51 -6.84 -9.42
CA THR A 138 21.34 -5.64 -9.39
C THR A 138 20.74 -4.57 -10.29
N ARG A 139 20.74 -3.33 -9.81
CA ARG A 139 20.38 -2.14 -10.59
C ARG A 139 21.62 -1.28 -10.77
N SER A 140 21.91 -0.90 -12.01
CA SER A 140 22.98 0.08 -12.25
C SER A 140 22.46 1.49 -12.06
N SER A 141 23.21 2.32 -11.33
CA SER A 141 22.83 3.69 -10.96
C SER A 141 23.06 4.71 -12.08
N THR A 142 23.17 4.27 -13.34
CA THR A 142 23.44 5.12 -14.52
C THR A 142 22.25 6.02 -14.92
N GLY A 143 21.36 6.36 -14.00
CA GLY A 143 20.11 7.07 -14.24
C GLY A 143 20.01 8.48 -13.65
N VAL A 144 21.01 8.96 -12.91
CA VAL A 144 20.97 10.31 -12.29
C VAL A 144 22.11 11.18 -12.81
N SER A 145 21.82 11.91 -13.89
CA SER A 145 22.61 12.99 -14.51
C SER A 145 23.99 12.63 -15.07
N ASP A 146 24.21 12.99 -16.34
CA ASP A 146 25.49 13.02 -17.06
C ASP A 146 26.56 13.95 -16.44
N SER A 147 26.40 14.34 -15.17
CA SER A 147 27.29 15.26 -14.45
C SER A 147 27.76 14.74 -13.09
N ALA A 148 27.43 13.51 -12.70
CA ALA A 148 27.98 12.87 -11.51
C ALA A 148 29.27 12.10 -11.86
N PRO A 149 30.30 12.10 -10.97
CA PRO A 149 31.54 11.36 -11.19
C PRO A 149 31.25 9.86 -11.41
N PRO A 150 32.17 9.09 -12.04
CA PRO A 150 31.99 7.69 -12.45
C PRO A 150 31.82 6.68 -11.29
N SER A 151 31.50 7.13 -10.08
CA SER A 151 31.14 6.31 -8.93
C SER A 151 29.65 5.92 -8.94
N SER A 152 29.10 5.59 -10.11
CA SER A 152 27.72 5.10 -10.23
C SER A 152 27.61 3.75 -9.52
N LYS A 153 27.19 3.79 -8.26
CA LYS A 153 27.20 2.61 -7.40
C LYS A 153 26.08 1.67 -7.83
N ASP A 154 26.42 0.50 -8.34
CA ASP A 154 25.44 -0.57 -8.55
C ASP A 154 24.77 -0.91 -7.21
N GLU A 155 23.48 -1.20 -7.22
CA GLU A 155 22.71 -1.51 -6.02
C GLU A 155 22.17 -2.93 -6.10
N LEU A 156 22.23 -3.65 -4.99
CA LEU A 156 21.71 -5.00 -4.86
C LEU A 156 20.37 -4.99 -4.14
N PHE A 157 19.37 -5.66 -4.73
CA PHE A 157 18.04 -5.83 -4.19
C PHE A 157 17.74 -7.31 -3.94
N ILE A 158 17.01 -7.57 -2.86
CA ILE A 158 16.37 -8.86 -2.58
C ILE A 158 14.88 -8.74 -2.83
N ILE A 159 14.33 -9.68 -3.60
CA ILE A 159 12.94 -9.68 -4.05
C ILE A 159 12.31 -11.01 -3.63
N ASP A 160 11.23 -10.96 -2.86
CA ASP A 160 10.44 -12.14 -2.50
C ASP A 160 9.67 -12.63 -3.74
N GLN A 161 9.94 -13.87 -4.16
CA GLN A 161 9.35 -14.42 -5.38
C GLN A 161 7.84 -14.63 -5.27
N HIS A 162 7.34 -14.94 -4.06
CA HIS A 162 5.93 -15.19 -3.83
C HIS A 162 5.17 -13.87 -3.73
N ALA A 163 5.61 -12.98 -2.84
CA ALA A 163 4.93 -11.71 -2.57
C ALA A 163 4.90 -10.81 -3.82
N SER A 164 5.96 -10.81 -4.62
CA SER A 164 6.04 -10.01 -5.86
C SER A 164 5.08 -10.52 -6.94
N ASP A 165 5.06 -11.84 -7.16
CA ASP A 165 4.14 -12.46 -8.12
C ASP A 165 2.67 -12.37 -7.65
N GLU A 166 2.42 -12.52 -6.36
CA GLU A 166 1.13 -12.27 -5.71
C GLU A 166 0.64 -10.84 -5.92
N LYS A 167 1.49 -9.84 -5.70
CA LYS A 167 1.12 -8.44 -5.91
C LYS A 167 0.74 -8.17 -7.37
N PHE A 168 1.54 -8.67 -8.32
CA PHE A 168 1.21 -8.55 -9.74
C PHE A 168 -0.12 -9.23 -10.10
N ASN A 169 -0.32 -10.48 -9.67
CA ASN A 169 -1.55 -11.23 -9.93
C ASN A 169 -2.76 -10.55 -9.29
N PHE A 170 -2.61 -9.99 -8.09
CA PHE A 170 -3.66 -9.25 -7.41
C PHE A 170 -4.09 -8.00 -8.20
N GLU A 171 -3.15 -7.15 -8.63
CA GLU A 171 -3.48 -5.96 -9.42
C GLU A 171 -4.13 -6.32 -10.75
N ARG A 172 -3.62 -7.36 -11.42
CA ARG A 172 -4.23 -7.90 -12.64
C ARG A 172 -5.67 -8.36 -12.41
N LEU A 173 -5.92 -9.10 -11.33
CA LEU A 173 -7.27 -9.53 -10.95
C LEU A 173 -8.18 -8.32 -10.67
N GLN A 174 -7.69 -7.28 -9.99
CA GLN A 174 -8.47 -6.07 -9.74
C GLN A 174 -8.87 -5.35 -11.03
N ALA A 175 -7.95 -5.25 -11.99
CA ALA A 175 -8.17 -4.54 -13.25
C ALA A 175 -9.06 -5.30 -14.24
N GLU A 176 -8.80 -6.60 -14.44
CA GLU A 176 -9.39 -7.38 -15.54
C GLU A 176 -10.67 -8.14 -15.14
N THR A 177 -10.82 -8.49 -13.87
CA THR A 177 -11.86 -9.46 -13.47
C THR A 177 -13.23 -8.81 -13.35
N VAL A 178 -14.21 -9.35 -14.08
CA VAL A 178 -15.64 -9.15 -13.82
C VAL A 178 -16.11 -10.25 -12.87
N VAL A 179 -16.64 -9.85 -11.71
CA VAL A 179 -17.13 -10.79 -10.71
C VAL A 179 -18.43 -11.42 -11.20
N GLN A 180 -18.50 -12.76 -11.17
CA GLN A 180 -19.72 -13.48 -11.50
C GLN A 180 -20.85 -13.09 -10.56
N ASN A 181 -22.06 -13.00 -11.07
CA ASN A 181 -23.23 -12.58 -10.31
C ASN A 181 -24.33 -13.64 -10.35
N GLN A 182 -25.21 -13.56 -9.35
CA GLN A 182 -26.40 -14.37 -9.19
C GLN A 182 -27.61 -13.44 -9.21
N ARG A 183 -28.53 -13.69 -10.14
CA ARG A 183 -29.80 -12.95 -10.21
C ARG A 183 -30.67 -13.29 -9.00
N LEU A 184 -31.26 -12.27 -8.40
CA LEU A 184 -32.25 -12.44 -7.33
C LEU A 184 -33.56 -12.97 -7.92
N VAL A 185 -34.26 -13.79 -7.15
CA VAL A 185 -35.60 -14.29 -7.52
C VAL A 185 -36.59 -13.14 -7.68
N GLN A 186 -36.51 -12.16 -6.78
CA GLN A 186 -37.25 -10.91 -6.83
C GLN A 186 -36.25 -9.75 -6.75
N PRO A 187 -36.26 -8.80 -7.71
CA PRO A 187 -35.46 -7.59 -7.61
C PRO A 187 -35.77 -6.85 -6.30
N LYS A 188 -34.73 -6.45 -5.58
CA LYS A 188 -34.87 -5.74 -4.30
C LYS A 188 -34.80 -4.24 -4.54
N GLN A 189 -35.86 -3.52 -4.20
CA GLN A 189 -35.84 -2.06 -4.20
C GLN A 189 -34.83 -1.56 -3.17
N LEU A 190 -34.00 -0.59 -3.58
CA LEU A 190 -32.99 0.02 -2.74
C LEU A 190 -33.55 1.32 -2.16
N ASP A 191 -33.32 1.55 -0.87
CA ASP A 191 -33.58 2.82 -0.21
C ASP A 191 -32.26 3.61 -0.16
N LEU A 192 -32.01 4.42 -1.19
CA LEU A 192 -30.82 5.25 -1.35
C LEU A 192 -31.12 6.72 -1.02
N THR A 193 -30.07 7.49 -0.72
CA THR A 193 -30.13 8.96 -0.74
C THR A 193 -30.00 9.47 -2.17
N ALA A 194 -30.39 10.73 -2.43
CA ALA A 194 -30.27 11.33 -3.77
C ALA A 194 -28.83 11.29 -4.31
N VAL A 195 -27.83 11.48 -3.43
CA VAL A 195 -26.40 11.42 -3.81
C VAL A 195 -25.98 9.99 -4.14
N GLU A 196 -26.41 9.01 -3.33
CA GLU A 196 -26.13 7.59 -3.59
C GLU A 196 -26.78 7.10 -4.89
N GLU A 197 -28.00 7.55 -5.20
CA GLU A 197 -28.69 7.27 -6.46
C GLU A 197 -27.88 7.79 -7.66
N GLU A 198 -27.43 9.04 -7.63
CA GLU A 198 -26.62 9.63 -8.70
C GLU A 198 -25.33 8.83 -8.91
N ILE A 199 -24.61 8.49 -7.83
CA ILE A 199 -23.37 7.69 -7.92
C ILE A 199 -23.61 6.34 -8.60
N VAL A 200 -24.73 5.68 -8.29
CA VAL A 200 -25.10 4.40 -8.91
C VAL A 200 -25.38 4.55 -10.39
N ILE A 201 -26.08 5.62 -10.79
CA ILE A 201 -26.38 5.92 -12.19
C ILE A 201 -25.09 6.22 -12.97
N GLU A 202 -24.22 7.08 -12.44
CA GLU A 202 -22.96 7.47 -13.08
C GLU A 202 -21.96 6.30 -13.21
N ASN A 203 -21.96 5.37 -12.24
CA ASN A 203 -20.93 4.33 -12.12
C ASN A 203 -21.42 2.91 -12.42
N GLN A 204 -22.47 2.74 -13.23
CA GLN A 204 -23.08 1.43 -13.50
C GLN A 204 -22.08 0.36 -13.95
N SER A 205 -21.11 0.73 -14.80
CA SER A 205 -20.05 -0.20 -15.26
C SER A 205 -19.13 -0.71 -14.13
N ALA A 206 -18.90 0.11 -13.10
CA ALA A 206 -18.12 -0.29 -11.92
C ALA A 206 -18.90 -1.25 -11.02
N LEU A 207 -20.21 -1.04 -10.88
CA LEU A 207 -21.10 -1.97 -10.17
C LEU A 207 -21.13 -3.34 -10.87
N GLU A 208 -21.32 -3.34 -12.19
CA GLU A 208 -21.36 -4.57 -12.99
C GLU A 208 -20.04 -5.35 -12.92
N LYS A 209 -18.89 -4.65 -13.01
CA LYS A 209 -17.57 -5.27 -12.80
C LYS A 209 -17.43 -5.94 -11.43
N ASN A 210 -18.12 -5.45 -10.41
CA ASN A 210 -18.16 -6.04 -9.08
C ASN A 210 -19.25 -7.11 -8.92
N GLY A 211 -20.07 -7.36 -9.94
CA GLY A 211 -21.14 -8.36 -9.92
C GLY A 211 -22.46 -7.85 -9.33
N PHE A 212 -22.59 -6.53 -9.13
CA PHE A 212 -23.85 -5.90 -8.75
C PHE A 212 -24.55 -5.40 -10.02
N VAL A 213 -25.77 -5.87 -10.26
CA VAL A 213 -26.59 -5.37 -11.38
C VAL A 213 -27.75 -4.60 -10.80
N VAL A 214 -27.84 -3.32 -11.15
CA VAL A 214 -28.90 -2.41 -10.69
C VAL A 214 -29.66 -1.91 -11.90
N GLU A 215 -30.98 -2.00 -11.82
CA GLU A 215 -31.92 -1.44 -12.78
C GLU A 215 -32.43 -0.10 -12.25
N VAL A 216 -32.46 0.92 -13.10
CA VAL A 216 -32.89 2.28 -12.76
C VAL A 216 -34.23 2.55 -13.45
N ASP A 217 -35.20 3.01 -12.68
CA ASP A 217 -36.51 3.41 -13.19
C ASP A 217 -36.50 4.90 -13.61
N ASP A 218 -36.53 5.16 -14.91
CA ASP A 218 -36.60 6.51 -15.50
C ASP A 218 -38.02 7.02 -15.75
N SER A 219 -39.05 6.25 -15.36
CA SER A 219 -40.44 6.62 -15.61
C SER A 219 -40.95 7.80 -14.76
N GLY A 220 -40.20 8.19 -13.72
CA GLY A 220 -40.57 9.28 -12.79
C GLY A 220 -41.72 8.95 -11.84
N ASN A 221 -42.16 7.68 -11.80
CA ASN A 221 -43.25 7.24 -10.92
C ASN A 221 -42.81 7.03 -9.47
N GLU A 222 -41.53 6.70 -9.25
CA GLU A 222 -40.96 6.48 -7.92
C GLU A 222 -40.25 7.74 -7.40
N PRO A 223 -40.30 8.02 -6.08
CA PRO A 223 -39.59 9.14 -5.50
C PRO A 223 -38.07 8.97 -5.60
N ILE A 224 -37.36 10.10 -5.60
CA ILE A 224 -35.89 10.14 -5.56
C ILE A 224 -35.39 9.34 -4.35
N GLY A 225 -34.43 8.46 -4.57
CA GLY A 225 -33.89 7.51 -3.60
C GLY A 225 -34.44 6.09 -3.73
N ARG A 226 -35.55 5.89 -4.46
CA ARG A 226 -36.23 4.59 -4.58
C ARG A 226 -36.33 4.03 -6.00
N ARG A 227 -35.71 4.72 -6.95
CA ARG A 227 -35.74 4.38 -8.38
C ARG A 227 -34.82 3.22 -8.75
N CYS A 228 -33.87 2.87 -7.87
CA CYS A 228 -32.91 1.79 -8.10
C CYS A 228 -33.40 0.45 -7.54
N LYS A 229 -33.37 -0.59 -8.37
CA LYS A 229 -33.69 -1.98 -8.00
C LYS A 229 -32.47 -2.88 -8.21
N LEU A 230 -32.06 -3.56 -7.15
CA LEU A 230 -30.97 -4.54 -7.20
C LEU A 230 -31.47 -5.85 -7.81
N VAL A 231 -30.95 -6.17 -8.99
CA VAL A 231 -31.35 -7.34 -9.80
C VAL A 231 -30.42 -8.53 -9.55
N SER A 232 -29.12 -8.29 -9.38
CA SER A 232 -28.12 -9.34 -9.15
C SER A 232 -27.12 -8.97 -8.07
N LEU A 233 -26.68 -9.98 -7.31
CA LEU A 233 -25.60 -9.88 -6.31
C LEU A 233 -24.37 -10.67 -6.76
N PRO A 234 -23.16 -10.30 -6.30
CA PRO A 234 -21.96 -11.07 -6.60
C PRO A 234 -22.04 -12.48 -6.03
N LEU A 235 -21.49 -13.45 -6.75
CA LEU A 235 -21.50 -14.86 -6.38
C LEU A 235 -20.09 -15.34 -6.03
N SER A 236 -19.97 -15.96 -4.86
CA SER A 236 -18.77 -16.71 -4.45
C SER A 236 -19.19 -17.97 -3.69
N LYS A 237 -18.37 -19.03 -3.79
CA LYS A 237 -18.65 -20.31 -3.12
C LYS A 237 -18.52 -20.23 -1.60
N GLU A 238 -17.62 -19.38 -1.11
CA GLU A 238 -17.23 -19.31 0.30
C GLU A 238 -17.77 -18.04 1.00
N VAL A 239 -18.22 -17.06 0.24
CA VAL A 239 -18.58 -15.73 0.75
C VAL A 239 -19.98 -15.35 0.27
N VAL A 240 -20.83 -14.97 1.22
CA VAL A 240 -22.17 -14.44 0.94
C VAL A 240 -22.11 -12.91 0.84
N PHE A 241 -22.61 -12.40 -0.29
CA PHE A 241 -22.76 -10.98 -0.55
C PHE A 241 -24.18 -10.51 -0.23
N GLY A 242 -24.33 -9.28 0.22
CA GLY A 242 -25.61 -8.65 0.49
C GLY A 242 -25.60 -7.15 0.23
N VAL A 243 -26.68 -6.47 0.61
CA VAL A 243 -26.89 -5.04 0.34
C VAL A 243 -25.82 -4.16 1.00
N ARG A 244 -25.32 -4.55 2.17
CA ARG A 244 -24.22 -3.83 2.83
C ARG A 244 -22.93 -3.75 2.01
N ASP A 245 -22.66 -4.77 1.19
CA ASP A 245 -21.47 -4.80 0.35
C ASP A 245 -21.63 -3.86 -0.87
N LEU A 246 -22.88 -3.66 -1.33
CA LEU A 246 -23.23 -2.64 -2.30
C LEU A 246 -23.10 -1.24 -1.69
N GLU A 247 -23.58 -1.02 -0.46
CA GLU A 247 -23.42 0.26 0.25
C GLU A 247 -21.93 0.61 0.44
N GLU A 248 -21.09 -0.36 0.78
CA GLU A 248 -19.63 -0.17 0.84
C GLU A 248 -19.07 0.28 -0.53
N LEU A 249 -19.52 -0.36 -1.62
CA LEU A 249 -19.09 0.02 -2.97
C LEU A 249 -19.49 1.46 -3.32
N ILE A 250 -20.72 1.85 -2.99
CA ILE A 250 -21.22 3.21 -3.25
C ILE A 250 -20.38 4.25 -2.50
N VAL A 251 -20.02 3.97 -1.24
CA VAL A 251 -19.12 4.86 -0.48
C VAL A 251 -17.75 4.95 -1.15
N LEU A 252 -17.15 3.83 -1.56
CA LEU A 252 -15.85 3.83 -2.25
C LEU A 252 -15.88 4.60 -3.57
N LEU A 253 -16.99 4.54 -4.30
CA LEU A 253 -17.19 5.30 -5.54
C LEU A 253 -17.39 6.80 -5.25
N SER A 254 -18.06 7.15 -4.14
CA SER A 254 -18.25 8.55 -3.72
C SER A 254 -16.95 9.26 -3.36
N GLU A 255 -15.97 8.52 -2.84
CA GLU A 255 -14.66 9.05 -2.45
C GLU A 255 -13.70 9.18 -3.64
N MET A 256 -14.07 8.64 -4.81
CA MET A 256 -13.25 8.79 -6.01
C MET A 256 -13.44 10.17 -6.63
N PRO A 257 -12.36 10.93 -6.85
CA PRO A 257 -12.47 12.17 -7.59
C PRO A 257 -12.89 11.86 -9.04
N ALA A 258 -13.94 12.53 -9.51
CA ALA A 258 -14.47 12.47 -10.87
C ALA A 258 -13.43 12.82 -11.97
N SER A 259 -12.23 13.27 -11.59
CA SER A 259 -11.15 13.73 -12.48
C SER A 259 -10.11 12.66 -12.84
N SER A 260 -10.42 11.37 -12.67
CA SER A 260 -9.53 10.26 -13.08
C SER A 260 -9.74 9.84 -14.55
N THR A 261 -9.88 10.82 -15.45
CA THR A 261 -10.04 10.63 -16.90
C THR A 261 -8.72 10.37 -17.64
N ALA A 262 -7.58 10.30 -16.93
CA ALA A 262 -6.24 10.20 -17.53
C ALA A 262 -5.52 8.86 -17.31
N GLY A 263 -6.23 7.78 -16.98
CA GLY A 263 -5.64 6.45 -16.80
C GLY A 263 -6.64 5.30 -17.00
N PRO A 264 -6.18 4.03 -17.01
CA PRO A 264 -7.09 2.89 -17.02
C PRO A 264 -8.03 3.01 -15.82
N MET A 265 -9.34 3.08 -16.08
CA MET A 265 -10.40 3.30 -15.10
C MET A 265 -10.22 2.36 -13.90
N TYR A 266 -9.69 2.89 -12.79
CA TYR A 266 -9.50 2.15 -11.55
C TYR A 266 -10.87 1.91 -10.94
N VAL A 267 -11.26 0.64 -10.83
CA VAL A 267 -12.57 0.25 -10.29
C VAL A 267 -12.41 -0.19 -8.84
N PRO A 268 -13.01 0.52 -7.87
CA PRO A 268 -12.91 0.15 -6.48
C PRO A 268 -13.57 -1.20 -6.25
N ARG A 269 -12.98 -1.99 -5.36
CA ARG A 269 -13.45 -3.32 -5.00
C ARG A 269 -13.84 -3.31 -3.52
N PRO A 270 -15.07 -3.71 -3.15
CA PRO A 270 -15.46 -3.83 -1.74
C PRO A 270 -14.57 -4.82 -0.99
N SER A 271 -14.48 -4.67 0.32
CA SER A 271 -13.59 -5.45 1.20
C SER A 271 -13.68 -6.97 0.97
N LYS A 272 -14.88 -7.52 0.80
CA LYS A 272 -15.08 -8.95 0.51
C LYS A 272 -14.56 -9.37 -0.86
N VAL A 273 -14.79 -8.57 -1.90
CA VAL A 273 -14.27 -8.83 -3.25
C VAL A 273 -12.75 -8.74 -3.25
N ARG A 274 -12.19 -7.72 -2.59
CA ARG A 274 -10.75 -7.54 -2.43
C ARG A 274 -10.10 -8.72 -1.72
N LYS A 275 -10.67 -9.20 -0.61
CA LYS A 275 -10.20 -10.41 0.11
C LYS A 275 -10.26 -11.65 -0.79
N MET A 276 -11.34 -11.81 -1.56
CA MET A 276 -11.45 -12.91 -2.52
C MET A 276 -10.34 -12.86 -3.56
N PHE A 277 -10.02 -11.69 -4.12
CA PHE A 277 -8.91 -11.54 -5.07
C PHE A 277 -7.54 -11.77 -4.43
N ALA A 278 -7.32 -11.32 -3.19
CA ALA A 278 -6.08 -11.58 -2.46
C ALA A 278 -5.85 -13.10 -2.28
N MET A 279 -6.89 -13.85 -1.89
CA MET A 279 -6.80 -15.31 -1.77
C MET A 279 -6.54 -15.99 -3.12
N ARG A 280 -7.21 -15.54 -4.19
CA ARG A 280 -6.99 -16.08 -5.54
C ARG A 280 -5.56 -15.83 -6.02
N ALA A 281 -5.06 -14.60 -5.83
CA ALA A 281 -3.70 -14.22 -6.19
C ALA A 281 -2.68 -15.11 -5.46
N CYS A 282 -2.76 -15.19 -4.12
CA CYS A 282 -1.85 -16.00 -3.31
C CYS A 282 -1.81 -17.47 -3.73
N ARG A 283 -2.97 -18.08 -4.00
CA ARG A 283 -3.04 -19.49 -4.45
C ARG A 283 -2.54 -19.72 -5.88
N SER A 284 -2.58 -18.70 -6.73
CA SER A 284 -2.14 -18.78 -8.13
C SER A 284 -0.67 -18.44 -8.33
N SER A 285 -0.05 -17.79 -7.35
CA SER A 285 1.33 -17.29 -7.43
C SER A 285 2.39 -18.37 -7.20
N ILE A 286 3.61 -18.04 -7.59
CA ILE A 286 4.80 -18.86 -7.34
C ILE A 286 4.93 -19.18 -5.85
N MET A 287 5.07 -20.46 -5.51
CA MET A 287 5.31 -20.91 -4.14
C MET A 287 6.78 -20.71 -3.73
N ILE A 288 7.00 -20.43 -2.45
CA ILE A 288 8.33 -20.53 -1.84
C ILE A 288 8.81 -22.00 -1.89
N GLY A 289 10.10 -22.21 -2.16
CA GLY A 289 10.69 -23.54 -2.36
C GLY A 289 10.72 -24.00 -3.82
N LYS A 290 10.07 -23.28 -4.74
CA LYS A 290 10.10 -23.60 -6.17
C LYS A 290 11.38 -23.08 -6.81
N ASN A 291 12.08 -23.92 -7.57
CA ASN A 291 13.20 -23.48 -8.41
C ASN A 291 12.70 -22.62 -9.58
N LEU A 292 13.37 -21.51 -9.84
CA LEU A 292 13.02 -20.61 -10.94
C LEU A 292 14.16 -20.56 -11.95
N SER A 293 13.82 -20.68 -13.23
CA SER A 293 14.73 -20.37 -14.33
C SER A 293 14.96 -18.87 -14.43
N GLN A 294 16.06 -18.45 -15.07
CA GLN A 294 16.34 -17.02 -15.26
C GLN A 294 15.21 -16.28 -15.97
N LYS A 295 14.61 -16.89 -16.99
CA LYS A 295 13.47 -16.29 -17.70
C LYS A 295 12.27 -16.05 -16.78
N GLN A 296 12.02 -16.95 -15.83
CA GLN A 296 10.94 -16.79 -14.85
C GLN A 296 11.24 -15.68 -13.85
N MET A 297 12.47 -15.63 -13.31
CA MET A 297 12.88 -14.57 -12.40
C MET A 297 12.82 -13.19 -13.07
N THR A 298 13.34 -13.07 -14.29
CA THR A 298 13.25 -11.84 -15.08
C THR A 298 11.80 -11.42 -15.31
N ARG A 299 10.89 -12.38 -15.58
CA ARG A 299 9.47 -12.08 -15.74
C ARG A 299 8.86 -11.48 -14.46
N VAL A 300 9.15 -12.06 -13.29
CA VAL A 300 8.63 -11.55 -12.00
C VAL A 300 9.09 -10.11 -11.79
N VAL A 301 10.37 -9.82 -11.97
CA VAL A 301 10.92 -8.47 -11.77
C VAL A 301 10.36 -7.48 -12.79
N ARG A 302 10.26 -7.85 -14.07
CA ARG A 302 9.66 -6.97 -15.10
C ARG A 302 8.19 -6.68 -14.84
N ASN A 303 7.44 -7.69 -14.36
CA ASN A 303 6.04 -7.50 -13.99
C ASN A 303 5.87 -6.44 -12.89
N MET A 304 6.80 -6.33 -11.95
CA MET A 304 6.76 -5.29 -10.90
C MET A 304 6.83 -3.87 -11.48
N GLY A 305 7.53 -3.66 -12.61
CA GLY A 305 7.58 -2.38 -13.30
C GLY A 305 6.27 -1.97 -13.98
N THR A 306 5.35 -2.91 -14.19
CA THR A 306 4.05 -2.64 -14.85
C THR A 306 2.97 -2.15 -13.89
N ILE A 307 3.17 -2.32 -12.59
CA ILE A 307 2.19 -2.01 -11.54
C ILE A 307 2.60 -0.77 -10.75
N ASP A 308 1.62 -0.09 -10.16
CA ASP A 308 1.89 1.08 -9.34
C ASP A 308 2.27 0.68 -7.90
N LYS A 309 3.39 1.21 -7.41
CA LYS A 309 3.93 0.98 -6.05
C LYS A 309 3.94 -0.51 -5.67
N PRO A 310 4.83 -1.33 -6.26
CA PRO A 310 4.86 -2.78 -6.07
C PRO A 310 5.37 -3.23 -4.70
N TRP A 311 5.46 -2.39 -3.67
CA TRP A 311 6.25 -2.63 -2.46
C TRP A 311 5.67 -3.64 -1.48
N ASN A 312 4.35 -3.83 -1.50
CA ASN A 312 3.63 -4.71 -0.58
C ASN A 312 2.63 -5.60 -1.32
N CYS A 313 2.54 -6.85 -0.89
CA CYS A 313 1.49 -7.77 -1.31
C CYS A 313 0.14 -7.36 -0.68
N PRO A 314 -1.01 -7.89 -1.15
CA PRO A 314 -2.32 -7.52 -0.64
C PRO A 314 -2.53 -7.87 0.86
N HIS A 315 -1.67 -8.71 1.44
CA HIS A 315 -1.64 -9.05 2.87
C HIS A 315 -0.66 -8.18 3.70
N GLY A 316 0.06 -7.25 3.07
CA GLY A 316 1.00 -6.34 3.73
C GLY A 316 2.42 -6.87 3.89
N ARG A 317 2.79 -7.97 3.21
CA ARG A 317 4.19 -8.46 3.20
C ARG A 317 5.00 -7.67 2.19
N PRO A 318 6.27 -7.32 2.51
CA PRO A 318 7.12 -6.61 1.56
C PRO A 318 7.49 -7.50 0.37
N THR A 319 7.47 -6.93 -0.83
CA THR A 319 7.86 -7.64 -2.06
C THR A 319 9.36 -7.56 -2.33
N MET A 320 10.00 -6.46 -1.95
CA MET A 320 11.44 -6.26 -2.15
C MET A 320 12.05 -5.32 -1.12
N ARG A 321 13.36 -5.43 -0.94
CA ARG A 321 14.19 -4.54 -0.12
C ARG A 321 15.55 -4.30 -0.77
N HIS A 322 16.10 -3.11 -0.53
CA HIS A 322 17.49 -2.81 -0.84
C HIS A 322 18.39 -3.57 0.14
N LEU A 323 19.43 -4.25 -0.36
CA LEU A 323 20.42 -4.94 0.46
C LEU A 323 21.64 -4.05 0.70
N MET A 324 22.32 -3.64 -0.36
CA MET A 324 23.55 -2.86 -0.26
C MET A 324 23.87 -2.14 -1.58
N SER A 325 24.69 -1.11 -1.47
CA SER A 325 25.34 -0.44 -2.59
C SER A 325 26.73 -1.02 -2.80
N LEU A 326 27.07 -1.39 -4.04
CA LEU A 326 28.32 -2.07 -4.41
C LEU A 326 29.49 -1.11 -4.66
N GLY A 327 29.31 0.20 -4.44
CA GLY A 327 30.28 1.23 -4.81
C GLY A 327 31.55 1.34 -3.97
N GLN A 328 31.79 0.43 -3.01
CA GLN A 328 33.02 0.39 -2.19
C GLN A 328 33.75 -0.95 -2.34
N TRP A 329 33.35 -1.80 -3.28
CA TRP A 329 34.03 -3.05 -3.53
C TRP A 329 35.28 -2.77 -4.36
N ASN A 330 36.45 -2.77 -3.72
CA ASN A 330 37.73 -2.82 -4.43
C ASN A 330 37.84 -4.21 -5.06
N GLU A 331 37.44 -4.31 -6.32
CA GLU A 331 37.64 -5.54 -7.09
C GLU A 331 39.14 -5.82 -7.16
N TYR A 332 39.52 -7.07 -6.93
CA TYR A 332 40.92 -7.46 -7.08
C TYR A 332 41.25 -7.38 -8.57
N ASP A 333 42.04 -6.38 -8.93
CA ASP A 333 42.59 -6.25 -10.27
C ASP A 333 44.00 -6.84 -10.26
N GLU A 334 44.14 -8.02 -10.87
CA GLU A 334 45.40 -8.75 -11.03
C GLU A 334 46.43 -7.95 -11.84
N PHE A 335 45.99 -6.94 -12.59
CA PHE A 335 46.81 -6.11 -13.48
C PHE A 335 47.11 -4.71 -12.95
N ASP A 336 46.55 -4.30 -11.80
CA ASP A 336 46.79 -2.97 -11.19
C ASP A 336 48.13 -2.89 -10.44
N GLY A 337 49.07 -3.77 -10.82
CA GLY A 337 50.36 -3.98 -10.17
C GLY A 337 51.60 -3.56 -10.98
N ASP A 338 51.47 -3.02 -12.20
CA ASP A 338 52.65 -2.79 -13.07
C ASP A 338 52.63 -1.47 -13.87
N GLU A 339 51.96 -0.42 -13.40
CA GLU A 339 52.18 0.95 -13.94
C GLU A 339 52.50 1.96 -12.81
N GLU A 340 53.59 1.72 -12.09
CA GLU A 340 54.28 2.80 -11.35
C GLU A 340 54.97 3.74 -12.37
N SER A 341 54.21 4.70 -12.89
CA SER A 341 54.77 5.98 -13.30
C SER A 341 55.09 6.75 -12.03
N GLU A 342 56.39 6.88 -11.76
CA GLU A 342 57.02 7.77 -10.78
C GLU A 342 56.14 8.99 -10.43
N LEU A 343 55.63 9.08 -9.20
CA LEU A 343 55.45 10.33 -8.45
C LEU A 343 54.96 10.01 -7.01
N GLU A 344 55.87 10.27 -6.09
CA GLU A 344 55.78 10.30 -4.63
C GLU A 344 54.39 10.53 -4.00
N ASP A 345 53.80 9.50 -3.38
CA ASP A 345 53.22 9.62 -2.02
C ASP A 345 52.99 8.23 -1.36
N ARG A 346 54.09 7.59 -0.95
CA ARG A 346 54.08 6.29 -0.25
C ARG A 346 53.79 6.44 1.24
N ARG A 347 52.52 6.49 1.63
CA ARG A 347 52.09 6.01 2.97
C ARG A 347 50.70 5.41 2.90
N SER A 348 50.59 4.08 2.91
CA SER A 348 49.73 3.35 3.87
C SER A 348 49.54 1.83 3.59
N TRP A 349 50.02 1.22 2.49
CA TRP A 349 49.59 -0.16 2.15
C TRP A 349 50.67 -1.18 1.77
N THR A 350 51.96 -0.83 1.78
CA THR A 350 53.06 -1.81 1.56
C THR A 350 53.35 -2.71 2.77
N ASP A 351 52.89 -2.35 3.97
CA ASP A 351 53.28 -2.99 5.24
C ASP A 351 52.78 -4.44 5.41
N THR A 352 51.73 -4.86 4.69
CA THR A 352 51.15 -6.20 4.91
C THR A 352 51.84 -7.29 4.09
N LEU A 353 52.49 -6.94 2.97
CA LEU A 353 53.22 -7.88 2.10
C LEU A 353 54.67 -8.07 2.52
N ASP A 354 55.25 -7.09 3.21
CA ASP A 354 56.64 -7.16 3.71
C ASP A 354 56.79 -8.24 4.79
N ILE A 355 55.75 -8.46 5.61
CA ILE A 355 55.71 -9.54 6.62
C ILE A 355 55.87 -10.93 5.99
N TRP A 356 55.28 -11.15 4.81
CA TRP A 356 55.37 -12.43 4.11
C TRP A 356 56.68 -12.58 3.32
N LYS A 357 57.26 -11.48 2.85
CA LYS A 357 58.59 -11.47 2.21
C LYS A 357 59.70 -11.76 3.22
N ASP A 358 59.61 -11.20 4.42
CA ASP A 358 60.57 -11.46 5.49
C ASP A 358 60.47 -12.92 5.98
N TYR A 359 59.26 -13.46 6.13
CA TYR A 359 59.04 -14.87 6.42
C TYR A 359 59.64 -15.80 5.34
N PHE A 360 59.55 -15.41 4.06
CA PHE A 360 60.13 -16.17 2.96
C PHE A 360 61.66 -16.13 2.99
N LYS A 361 62.27 -14.96 3.24
CA LYS A 361 63.72 -14.81 3.38
C LYS A 361 64.29 -15.60 4.57
N GLU A 362 63.57 -15.62 5.67
CA GLU A 362 63.96 -16.38 6.87
C GLU A 362 63.87 -17.90 6.62
N MET A 363 62.94 -18.34 5.76
CA MET A 363 62.78 -19.73 5.34
C MET A 363 63.75 -20.20 4.25
N THR A 364 64.23 -19.30 3.37
CA THR A 364 65.11 -19.67 2.25
C THR A 364 66.60 -19.66 2.59
N GLY A 365 67.00 -19.20 3.79
CA GLY A 365 68.34 -19.44 4.33
C GLY A 365 69.48 -18.89 3.46
N GLU A 366 69.31 -17.73 2.83
CA GLU A 366 70.42 -17.00 2.23
C GLU A 366 71.13 -16.19 3.31
N GLY A 367 71.93 -16.88 4.12
CA GLY A 367 72.91 -16.25 4.99
C GLY A 367 74.06 -15.71 4.16
N GLU A 368 74.30 -14.40 4.23
CA GLU A 368 75.47 -13.74 3.67
C GLU A 368 76.75 -14.40 4.21
N GLU A 369 77.48 -15.12 3.35
CA GLU A 369 78.88 -15.45 3.57
C GLU A 369 79.69 -14.15 3.43
N SER A 370 80.22 -13.64 4.54
CA SER A 370 81.19 -12.55 4.51
C SER A 370 82.53 -13.07 3.98
N GLU A 371 82.86 -12.79 2.73
CA GLU A 371 84.23 -12.90 2.23
C GLU A 371 85.06 -11.77 2.85
N GLY A 372 86.00 -12.15 3.71
CA GLY A 372 87.04 -11.26 4.23
C GLY A 372 88.10 -11.04 3.16
N GLU A 373 88.36 -9.77 2.84
CA GLU A 373 89.50 -9.31 2.05
C GLU A 373 90.80 -9.50 2.87
N ASP A 374 91.61 -10.50 2.51
CA ASP A 374 93.04 -10.52 2.81
C ASP A 374 93.79 -10.02 1.56
N GLU A 375 94.21 -8.75 1.60
CA GLU A 375 95.19 -8.18 0.66
C GLU A 375 96.60 -8.61 1.11
N ASP A 376 97.29 -9.41 0.30
CA ASP A 376 98.74 -9.63 0.39
C ASP A 376 99.41 -9.44 -0.99
N GLU A 377 100.54 -8.71 -0.92
CA GLU A 377 101.70 -8.62 -1.83
C GLU A 377 101.68 -7.69 -3.07
N ALA A 378 102.42 -6.58 -2.95
CA ALA A 378 103.63 -6.33 -3.76
C ALA A 378 104.51 -5.19 -3.17
N ASP A 379 105.59 -5.58 -2.46
CA ASP A 379 107.03 -5.20 -2.64
C ASP A 379 107.87 -5.32 -1.35
#